data_AF-G1XCN0-F1
#
_entry.id   AF-G1XCN0-F1
#
_cell.length_a   1.000
_cell.length_b   1.000
_cell.length_c   1.000
_cell.angle_alpha   90.00
_cell.angle_beta   90.00
_cell.angle_gamma   90.00
#
_symmetry.space_group_name_H-M   'P 1'
#
loop_
_entity.id
_entity.type
_entity.pdbx_description
1 polymer ?
#
loop_
_entity_poly.entity_id
_entity_poly.type
_entity_poly.pdbx_seq_one_letter_code
_entity_poly.pdbx_strand_id
1 'polypeptide(L)'
;MAEQGVTVVLGAQWGDEGKGKLVDILCDKADVVARCQGGNNAGHTIVANGVAYDFHILPSGLVNPKCENLIGSGVVIHIPSFFSELAAAQNKGLDTTGRIFISSRAHIVLDLHQTVDGLEEVALGKSNVGTTRKGIGPTYSSKASRSGLRIEELDLDKWDQFEKRFRALVAGLKQRFGALLDSYDEEKELAYFKDIAPVVKPYVVNAIPWMNERQLENKRILVEGANALMLDLDYGTYPYVTSSNTGIGGVFTGLAISPFKIREITGVVKAYTTRVGGGPFPTEQLNEIGEHLQNVGREVGVTTGRKRRCGWLDLVVLKHSMMVNHYTSINLTKLDILDNLPEIKVAVAYRLPDGTEIDAFPPDLSILKKIEPVYETLPGWSSSIANLTSYDDLPKEAKDYIEYIEKFIGARIGSVGVGPARDNMLFR
;
A
#
# COMPACT_ATOMS: atom_id res chain seq x y z
N MET A 1 -18.69 10.28 -0.10
CA MET A 1 -19.56 9.40 0.74
C MET A 1 -19.82 8.15 -0.08
N ALA A 2 -19.70 6.93 0.46
CA ALA A 2 -19.76 5.71 -0.34
C ALA A 2 -21.17 5.44 -0.92
N GLU A 3 -21.39 5.81 -2.18
CA GLU A 3 -22.55 5.40 -2.98
C GLU A 3 -22.50 3.89 -3.30
N GLN A 4 -23.64 3.33 -3.74
CA GLN A 4 -23.68 1.93 -4.20
C GLN A 4 -22.67 1.70 -5.34
N GLY A 5 -21.81 0.69 -5.18
CA GLY A 5 -20.75 0.36 -6.15
C GLY A 5 -19.39 0.18 -5.49
N VAL A 6 -18.33 0.41 -6.26
CA VAL A 6 -16.94 0.22 -5.82
C VAL A 6 -16.25 1.56 -5.58
N THR A 7 -15.71 1.73 -4.37
CA THR A 7 -14.77 2.79 -4.00
C THR A 7 -13.38 2.20 -3.87
N VAL A 8 -12.38 2.83 -4.49
CA VAL A 8 -10.97 2.38 -4.45
C VAL A 8 -10.13 3.41 -3.72
N VAL A 9 -9.29 2.98 -2.78
CA VAL A 9 -8.32 3.85 -2.07
C VAL A 9 -6.89 3.42 -2.41
N LEU A 10 -6.14 4.29 -3.07
CA LEU A 10 -4.75 4.02 -3.52
C LEU A 10 -3.80 5.10 -2.99
N GLY A 11 -2.54 4.74 -2.78
CA GLY A 11 -1.49 5.70 -2.41
C GLY A 11 -0.92 6.35 -3.66
N ALA A 12 -0.77 7.68 -3.64
CA ALA A 12 -0.37 8.42 -4.83
C ALA A 12 1.14 8.66 -4.95
N GLN A 13 1.92 8.44 -3.89
CA GLN A 13 3.35 8.76 -3.80
C GLN A 13 4.18 7.48 -3.59
N TRP A 14 5.10 7.44 -2.60
CA TRP A 14 5.96 6.29 -2.26
C TRP A 14 5.54 5.58 -0.96
N GLY A 15 4.24 5.59 -0.62
CA GLY A 15 3.70 4.90 0.54
C GLY A 15 3.61 5.78 1.78
N ASP A 16 3.03 5.22 2.84
CA ASP A 16 2.83 5.88 4.13
C ASP A 16 2.01 7.19 4.07
N GLU A 17 1.15 7.36 3.07
CA GLU A 17 0.32 8.56 2.91
C GLU A 17 -0.86 8.62 3.89
N GLY A 18 -1.10 7.57 4.68
CA GLY A 18 -2.20 7.53 5.65
C GLY A 18 -3.50 6.94 5.11
N LYS A 19 -3.43 6.05 4.10
CA LYS A 19 -4.60 5.31 3.57
C LYS A 19 -5.45 4.68 4.67
N GLY A 20 -4.82 4.10 5.69
CA GLY A 20 -5.52 3.43 6.79
C GLY A 20 -6.57 4.31 7.47
N LYS A 21 -6.30 5.62 7.64
CA LYS A 21 -7.27 6.56 8.24
C LYS A 21 -8.49 6.77 7.35
N LEU A 22 -8.30 6.96 6.05
CA LEU A 22 -9.43 7.09 5.12
C LEU A 22 -10.22 5.78 5.03
N VAL A 23 -9.52 4.64 4.96
CA VAL A 23 -10.14 3.31 4.93
C VAL A 23 -10.96 3.07 6.19
N ASP A 24 -10.46 3.42 7.37
CA ASP A 24 -11.20 3.36 8.64
C ASP A 24 -12.51 4.17 8.57
N ILE A 25 -12.47 5.42 8.10
CA ILE A 25 -13.68 6.24 8.00
C ILE A 25 -14.68 5.64 6.98
N LEU A 26 -14.19 5.10 5.86
CA LEU A 26 -15.04 4.54 4.81
C LEU A 26 -15.58 3.15 5.16
N CYS A 27 -14.87 2.37 6.00
CA CYS A 27 -15.25 0.99 6.28
C CYS A 27 -16.54 0.87 7.08
N ASP A 28 -16.92 1.88 7.89
CA ASP A 28 -18.19 1.93 8.63
C ASP A 28 -19.42 1.72 7.73
N LYS A 29 -19.31 2.11 6.45
CA LYS A 29 -20.37 2.02 5.46
C LYS A 29 -20.13 0.94 4.41
N ALA A 30 -19.00 0.24 4.44
CA ALA A 30 -18.70 -0.81 3.48
C ALA A 30 -19.44 -2.11 3.84
N ASP A 31 -19.96 -2.80 2.82
CA ASP A 31 -20.48 -4.17 2.98
C ASP A 31 -19.34 -5.18 2.76
N VAL A 32 -18.38 -4.83 1.89
CA VAL A 32 -17.17 -5.62 1.60
C VAL A 32 -15.95 -4.70 1.64
N VAL A 33 -14.88 -5.13 2.33
CA VAL A 33 -13.54 -4.56 2.16
C VAL A 33 -12.62 -5.62 1.55
N ALA A 34 -11.90 -5.24 0.48
CA ALA A 34 -11.08 -6.18 -0.27
C ALA A 34 -9.66 -5.67 -0.50
N ARG A 35 -8.67 -6.54 -0.27
CA ARG A 35 -7.26 -6.33 -0.61
C ARG A 35 -6.98 -6.95 -1.97
N CYS A 36 -6.46 -6.16 -2.91
CA CYS A 36 -6.26 -6.62 -4.29
C CYS A 36 -4.85 -7.15 -4.58
N GLN A 37 -3.83 -6.68 -3.87
CA GLN A 37 -2.42 -6.92 -4.19
C GLN A 37 -1.51 -6.77 -2.96
N GLY A 38 -0.22 -7.06 -3.16
CA GLY A 38 0.80 -6.98 -2.11
C GLY A 38 0.79 -8.22 -1.21
N GLY A 39 1.25 -8.07 0.02
CA GLY A 39 1.22 -9.08 1.08
C GLY A 39 1.31 -8.42 2.47
N ASN A 40 2.04 -9.03 3.40
CA ASN A 40 2.32 -8.48 4.74
C ASN A 40 3.43 -7.41 4.76
N ASN A 41 3.74 -6.79 3.63
CA ASN A 41 4.74 -5.73 3.48
C ASN A 41 4.16 -4.31 3.49
N ALA A 42 2.83 -4.20 3.56
CA ALA A 42 2.12 -2.97 3.84
C ALA A 42 1.37 -3.15 5.16
N GLY A 43 1.38 -2.13 6.01
CA GLY A 43 0.68 -2.14 7.30
C GLY A 43 -0.14 -0.87 7.46
N HIS A 44 -1.37 -1.02 7.96
CA HIS A 44 -2.27 0.08 8.30
C HIS A 44 -2.67 -0.05 9.77
N THR A 45 -2.48 1.03 10.53
CA THR A 45 -3.01 1.12 11.89
C THR A 45 -4.36 1.83 11.84
N ILE A 46 -5.37 1.21 12.44
CA ILE A 46 -6.74 1.73 12.57
C ILE A 46 -7.10 1.84 14.03
N VAL A 47 -7.75 2.93 14.42
CA VAL A 47 -8.22 3.13 15.80
C VAL A 47 -9.74 3.07 15.81
N ALA A 48 -10.29 1.95 16.25
CA ALA A 48 -11.73 1.74 16.36
C ALA A 48 -12.13 1.61 17.84
N ASN A 49 -13.13 2.39 18.27
CA ASN A 49 -13.62 2.42 19.66
C ASN A 49 -12.50 2.61 20.71
N GLY A 50 -11.49 3.43 20.40
CA GLY A 50 -10.34 3.70 21.28
C GLY A 50 -9.27 2.59 21.30
N VAL A 51 -9.43 1.52 20.53
CA VAL A 51 -8.47 0.42 20.42
C VAL A 51 -7.74 0.50 19.08
N ALA A 52 -6.41 0.46 19.12
CA ALA A 52 -5.57 0.43 17.92
C ALA A 52 -5.38 -1.01 17.41
N TYR A 53 -5.63 -1.22 16.12
CA TYR A 53 -5.47 -2.48 15.39
C TYR A 53 -4.46 -2.28 14.25
N ASP A 54 -3.49 -3.18 14.13
CA ASP A 54 -2.45 -3.12 13.10
C ASP A 54 -2.72 -4.23 12.07
N PHE A 55 -3.24 -3.84 10.91
CA PHE A 55 -3.57 -4.74 9.82
C PHE A 55 -2.47 -4.76 8.76
N HIS A 56 -2.09 -5.95 8.30
CA HIS A 56 -1.06 -6.17 7.28
C HIS A 56 -1.60 -6.97 6.09
N ILE A 57 -2.08 -8.19 6.32
CA ILE A 57 -2.74 -9.02 5.31
C ILE A 57 -4.25 -8.88 5.43
N LEU A 58 -4.76 -8.83 6.65
CA LEU A 58 -6.20 -8.73 6.87
C LEU A 58 -6.72 -7.40 6.31
N PRO A 59 -7.84 -7.40 5.59
CA PRO A 59 -8.49 -6.17 5.21
C PRO A 59 -8.95 -5.41 6.46
N SER A 60 -8.76 -4.10 6.41
CA SER A 60 -9.08 -3.17 7.50
C SER A 60 -10.56 -3.13 7.89
N GLY A 61 -11.45 -3.61 7.02
CA GLY A 61 -12.89 -3.68 7.26
C GLY A 61 -13.29 -4.59 8.42
N LEU A 62 -12.39 -5.39 8.97
CA LEU A 62 -12.68 -6.24 10.12
C LEU A 62 -13.15 -5.47 11.36
N VAL A 63 -12.80 -4.18 11.48
CA VAL A 63 -13.29 -3.32 12.57
C VAL A 63 -14.80 -3.03 12.45
N ASN A 64 -15.37 -3.10 11.25
CA ASN A 64 -16.81 -3.05 11.05
C ASN A 64 -17.40 -4.47 11.21
N PRO A 65 -18.25 -4.72 12.22
CA PRO A 65 -18.76 -6.07 12.51
C PRO A 65 -19.69 -6.63 11.41
N LYS A 66 -20.21 -5.78 10.52
CA LYS A 66 -21.10 -6.18 9.43
C LYS A 66 -20.36 -6.44 8.11
N CYS A 67 -19.07 -6.14 8.05
CA CYS A 67 -18.31 -6.18 6.82
C CYS A 67 -17.74 -7.57 6.53
N GLU A 68 -17.90 -8.02 5.28
CA GLU A 68 -17.15 -9.15 4.71
C GLU A 68 -15.75 -8.68 4.28
N ASN A 69 -14.72 -9.50 4.45
CA ASN A 69 -13.33 -9.13 4.20
C ASN A 69 -12.68 -10.12 3.24
N LEU A 70 -12.30 -9.66 2.05
CA LEU A 70 -11.70 -10.52 1.01
C LEU A 70 -10.20 -10.22 0.83
N ILE A 71 -9.39 -11.27 0.93
CA ILE A 71 -8.02 -11.31 0.46
C ILE A 71 -8.04 -11.82 -0.99
N GLY A 72 -7.80 -10.90 -1.93
CA GLY A 72 -7.95 -11.11 -3.37
C GLY A 72 -6.91 -12.04 -4.00
N SER A 73 -7.16 -12.43 -5.25
CA SER A 73 -6.29 -13.33 -6.02
C SER A 73 -4.92 -12.73 -6.36
N GLY A 74 -4.83 -11.39 -6.35
CA GLY A 74 -3.57 -10.69 -6.59
C GLY A 74 -2.64 -10.69 -5.37
N VAL A 75 -3.15 -10.97 -4.16
CA VAL A 75 -2.37 -10.97 -2.92
C VAL A 75 -1.46 -12.21 -2.84
N VAL A 76 -0.28 -12.04 -2.24
CA VAL A 76 0.59 -13.13 -1.77
C VAL A 76 0.45 -13.24 -0.25
N ILE A 77 0.10 -14.43 0.25
CA ILE A 77 -0.27 -14.65 1.66
C ILE A 77 0.78 -15.51 2.35
N HIS A 78 1.36 -14.98 3.43
CA HIS A 78 2.15 -15.75 4.38
C HIS A 78 1.22 -16.28 5.48
N ILE A 79 0.90 -17.58 5.44
CA ILE A 79 -0.11 -18.20 6.32
C ILE A 79 0.22 -18.03 7.81
N PRO A 80 1.46 -18.25 8.29
CA PRO A 80 1.80 -17.99 9.69
C PRO A 80 1.56 -16.53 10.11
N SER A 81 1.90 -15.55 9.25
CA SER A 81 1.65 -14.14 9.55
C SER A 81 0.17 -13.82 9.59
N PHE A 82 -0.62 -14.37 8.66
CA PHE A 82 -2.07 -14.20 8.65
C PHE A 82 -2.71 -14.66 9.97
N PHE A 83 -2.37 -15.86 10.47
CA PHE A 83 -2.94 -16.36 11.73
C PHE A 83 -2.42 -15.62 12.96
N SER A 84 -1.16 -15.18 12.96
CA SER A 84 -0.62 -14.33 14.03
C SER A 84 -1.36 -12.99 14.12
N GLU A 85 -1.60 -12.35 12.96
CA GLU A 85 -2.37 -11.12 12.85
C GLU A 85 -3.83 -11.32 13.28
N LEU A 86 -4.45 -12.42 12.87
CA LEU A 86 -5.81 -12.80 13.24
C LEU A 86 -5.95 -12.98 14.76
N ALA A 87 -5.03 -13.71 15.39
CA ALA A 87 -5.03 -13.90 16.84
C ALA A 87 -4.83 -12.57 17.58
N ALA A 88 -3.95 -11.69 17.09
CA ALA A 88 -3.74 -10.37 17.67
C ALA A 88 -5.02 -9.49 17.61
N ALA A 89 -5.77 -9.56 16.50
CA ALA A 89 -7.04 -8.87 16.35
C ALA A 89 -8.12 -9.43 17.30
N GLN A 90 -8.23 -10.76 17.42
CA GLN A 90 -9.18 -11.43 18.32
C GLN A 90 -8.88 -11.15 19.80
N ASN A 91 -7.61 -11.16 20.20
CA ASN A 91 -7.18 -10.83 21.56
C ASN A 91 -7.54 -9.39 21.96
N LYS A 92 -7.69 -8.49 20.98
CA LYS A 92 -8.17 -7.11 21.15
C LYS A 92 -9.70 -6.99 21.02
N GLY A 93 -10.43 -8.11 20.97
CA GLY A 93 -11.89 -8.16 21.02
C GLY A 93 -12.62 -8.14 19.68
N LEU A 94 -11.93 -8.27 18.54
CA LEU A 94 -12.63 -8.36 17.24
C LEU A 94 -13.18 -9.76 16.99
N ASP A 95 -14.49 -9.86 16.77
CA ASP A 95 -15.13 -11.09 16.29
C ASP A 95 -14.89 -11.28 14.79
N THR A 96 -14.13 -12.30 14.41
CA THR A 96 -13.76 -12.55 13.00
C THR A 96 -14.54 -13.69 12.35
N THR A 97 -15.49 -14.29 13.08
CA THR A 97 -16.18 -15.53 12.70
C THR A 97 -17.01 -15.36 11.44
N GLY A 98 -16.66 -16.09 10.37
CA GLY A 98 -17.42 -16.09 9.12
C GLY A 98 -17.34 -14.81 8.31
N ARG A 99 -16.36 -13.93 8.58
CA ARG A 99 -16.22 -12.62 7.91
C ARG A 99 -14.94 -12.45 7.09
N ILE A 100 -14.07 -13.47 7.07
CA ILE A 100 -12.79 -13.44 6.36
C ILE A 100 -12.80 -14.49 5.27
N PHE A 101 -12.44 -14.06 4.07
CA PHE A 101 -12.42 -14.88 2.87
C PHE A 101 -11.07 -14.72 2.18
N ILE A 102 -10.46 -15.85 1.79
CA ILE A 102 -9.19 -15.92 1.07
C ILE A 102 -9.48 -16.48 -0.31
N SER A 103 -9.07 -15.75 -1.36
CA SER A 103 -9.15 -16.28 -2.71
C SER A 103 -8.32 -17.56 -2.83
N SER A 104 -8.92 -18.63 -3.33
CA SER A 104 -8.19 -19.87 -3.62
C SER A 104 -7.09 -19.68 -4.67
N ARG A 105 -7.10 -18.57 -5.42
CA ARG A 105 -6.07 -18.21 -6.41
C ARG A 105 -4.92 -17.37 -5.84
N ALA A 106 -5.00 -16.92 -4.59
CA ALA A 106 -3.89 -16.23 -3.93
C ALA A 106 -2.66 -17.15 -3.84
N HIS A 107 -1.46 -16.59 -3.97
CA HIS A 107 -0.22 -17.36 -3.89
C HIS A 107 0.29 -17.42 -2.46
N ILE A 108 0.90 -18.55 -2.10
CA ILE A 108 1.47 -18.79 -0.78
C ILE A 108 2.90 -18.23 -0.75
N VAL A 109 3.16 -17.36 0.23
CA VAL A 109 4.52 -16.98 0.62
C VAL A 109 5.06 -18.07 1.54
N LEU A 110 6.20 -18.65 1.20
CA LEU A 110 6.92 -19.64 1.99
C LEU A 110 7.95 -18.93 2.89
N ASP A 111 8.35 -19.57 3.99
CA ASP A 111 9.51 -19.16 4.80
C ASP A 111 10.78 -19.20 3.94
N LEU A 112 10.85 -20.13 2.99
CA LEU A 112 11.90 -20.15 1.97
C LEU A 112 11.95 -18.84 1.15
N HIS A 113 10.80 -18.30 0.74
CA HIS A 113 10.76 -17.05 -0.01
C HIS A 113 11.28 -15.88 0.83
N GLN A 114 11.02 -15.85 2.15
CA GLN A 114 11.56 -14.82 3.04
C GLN A 114 13.09 -14.92 3.17
N THR A 115 13.61 -16.15 3.30
CA THR A 115 15.05 -16.41 3.33
C THR A 115 15.71 -15.93 2.04
N VAL A 116 15.15 -16.28 0.89
CA VAL A 116 15.65 -15.87 -0.44
C VAL A 116 15.64 -14.34 -0.61
N ASP A 117 14.57 -13.66 -0.20
CA ASP A 117 14.46 -12.19 -0.24
C ASP A 117 15.60 -11.54 0.58
N GLY A 118 15.87 -12.07 1.77
CA GLY A 118 16.99 -11.64 2.59
C GLY A 118 18.37 -11.84 1.93
N LEU A 119 18.57 -12.99 1.28
CA LEU A 119 19.83 -13.31 0.57
C LEU A 119 20.04 -12.39 -0.65
N GLU A 120 18.99 -12.13 -1.43
CA GLU A 120 19.06 -11.23 -2.60
C GLU A 120 19.42 -9.79 -2.16
N GLU A 121 18.82 -9.28 -1.08
CA GLU A 121 19.18 -7.97 -0.52
C GLU A 121 20.63 -7.87 -0.05
N VAL A 122 21.17 -8.94 0.54
CA VAL A 122 22.58 -8.98 0.95
C VAL A 122 23.50 -8.96 -0.27
N ALA A 123 23.16 -9.73 -1.32
CA ALA A 123 23.94 -9.77 -2.56
C ALA A 123 23.98 -8.42 -3.30
N LEU A 124 22.92 -7.62 -3.21
CA LEU A 124 22.85 -6.29 -3.82
C LEU A 124 23.71 -5.23 -3.11
N GLY A 125 24.11 -5.46 -1.85
CA GLY A 125 24.99 -4.56 -1.10
C GLY A 125 24.49 -3.11 -1.05
N LYS A 126 25.28 -2.17 -1.59
CA LYS A 126 24.93 -0.73 -1.63
C LYS A 126 23.79 -0.40 -2.60
N SER A 127 23.46 -1.32 -3.51
CA SER A 127 22.38 -1.18 -4.48
C SER A 127 21.11 -1.92 -4.02
N ASN A 128 21.00 -2.22 -2.73
CA ASN A 128 19.81 -2.87 -2.19
C ASN A 128 18.56 -2.04 -2.43
N VAL A 129 17.44 -2.72 -2.56
CA VAL A 129 16.13 -2.08 -2.75
C VAL A 129 15.65 -1.54 -1.41
N GLY A 130 15.97 -2.24 -0.32
CA GLY A 130 15.46 -1.97 1.02
C GLY A 130 14.17 -2.73 1.28
N THR A 131 14.07 -3.98 0.82
CA THR A 131 12.86 -4.80 0.97
C THR A 131 12.51 -5.03 2.44
N THR A 132 11.26 -5.44 2.68
CA THR A 132 10.80 -5.83 4.02
C THR A 132 11.29 -7.22 4.44
N ARG A 133 12.00 -7.95 3.55
CA ARG A 133 12.44 -9.34 3.74
C ARG A 133 11.29 -10.28 4.11
N LYS A 134 10.14 -10.04 3.47
CA LYS A 134 8.90 -10.80 3.69
C LYS A 134 8.60 -11.77 2.55
N GLY A 135 9.53 -11.97 1.61
CA GLY A 135 9.37 -12.94 0.54
C GLY A 135 8.39 -12.49 -0.55
N ILE A 136 8.04 -11.20 -0.60
CA ILE A 136 7.09 -10.66 -1.57
C ILE A 136 7.63 -10.83 -2.99
N GLY A 137 8.84 -10.32 -3.24
CA GLY A 137 9.49 -10.41 -4.55
C GLY A 137 9.67 -11.86 -5.02
N PRO A 138 10.30 -12.74 -4.23
CA PRO A 138 10.44 -14.15 -4.60
C PRO A 138 9.11 -14.86 -4.85
N THR A 139 8.05 -14.54 -4.10
CA THR A 139 6.72 -15.15 -4.33
C THR A 139 6.09 -14.66 -5.64
N TYR A 140 6.16 -13.37 -5.96
CA TYR A 140 5.69 -12.85 -7.25
C TYR A 140 6.55 -13.37 -8.42
N SER A 141 7.85 -13.60 -8.21
CA SER A 141 8.72 -14.25 -9.19
C SER A 141 8.27 -15.69 -9.46
N SER A 142 8.02 -16.47 -8.41
CA SER A 142 7.46 -17.83 -8.53
C SER A 142 6.07 -17.84 -9.20
N LYS A 143 5.23 -16.82 -8.94
CA LYS A 143 3.94 -16.63 -9.65
C LYS A 143 4.15 -16.38 -11.14
N ALA A 144 5.04 -15.46 -11.51
CA ALA A 144 5.32 -15.11 -12.90
C ALA A 144 5.98 -16.27 -13.68
N SER A 145 6.85 -17.03 -13.03
CA SER A 145 7.49 -18.23 -13.61
C SER A 145 6.51 -19.40 -13.74
N ARG A 146 5.38 -19.36 -13.03
CA ARG A 146 4.35 -20.40 -12.89
C ARG A 146 4.80 -21.61 -12.07
N SER A 147 5.83 -21.46 -11.24
CA SER A 147 6.27 -22.49 -10.29
C SER A 147 5.61 -22.36 -8.90
N GLY A 148 5.11 -21.16 -8.57
CA GLY A 148 4.57 -20.84 -7.25
C GLY A 148 3.32 -21.64 -6.86
N LEU A 149 3.13 -21.82 -5.56
CA LEU A 149 1.99 -22.53 -4.97
C LEU A 149 0.84 -21.57 -4.69
N ARG A 150 -0.39 -22.03 -4.89
CA ARG A 150 -1.61 -21.27 -4.58
C ARG A 150 -2.41 -21.92 -3.46
N ILE A 151 -3.28 -21.14 -2.83
CA ILE A 151 -4.14 -21.59 -1.71
C ILE A 151 -5.01 -22.79 -2.10
N GLU A 152 -5.56 -22.84 -3.31
CA GLU A 152 -6.33 -23.98 -3.83
C GLU A 152 -5.57 -25.31 -3.79
N GLU A 153 -4.23 -25.26 -3.88
CA GLU A 153 -3.39 -26.46 -3.91
C GLU A 153 -3.12 -27.02 -2.52
N LEU A 154 -3.38 -26.23 -1.46
CA LEU A 154 -3.25 -26.66 -0.07
C LEU A 154 -4.46 -27.53 0.32
N ASP A 155 -4.53 -28.72 -0.28
CA ASP A 155 -5.64 -29.67 -0.15
C ASP A 155 -5.11 -31.05 0.27
N LEU A 156 -5.58 -31.56 1.41
CA LEU A 156 -5.15 -32.86 1.94
C LEU A 156 -5.57 -34.03 1.05
N ASP A 157 -6.67 -33.90 0.30
CA ASP A 157 -7.13 -34.95 -0.63
C ASP A 157 -6.20 -35.08 -1.85
N LYS A 158 -5.35 -34.06 -2.10
CA LYS A 158 -4.37 -34.01 -3.20
C LYS A 158 -2.97 -33.69 -2.69
N TRP A 159 -2.67 -34.07 -1.44
CA TRP A 159 -1.42 -33.72 -0.76
C TRP A 159 -0.17 -34.05 -1.58
N ASP A 160 -0.11 -35.22 -2.21
CA ASP A 160 1.03 -35.65 -3.03
C ASP A 160 1.35 -34.67 -4.17
N GLN A 161 0.33 -33.98 -4.71
CA GLN A 161 0.51 -32.96 -5.75
C GLN A 161 1.10 -31.67 -5.18
N PHE A 162 0.60 -31.24 -4.02
CA PHE A 162 1.14 -30.09 -3.29
C PHE A 162 2.61 -30.32 -2.92
N GLU A 163 2.89 -31.45 -2.28
CA GLU A 163 4.24 -31.84 -1.87
C GLU A 163 5.18 -31.88 -3.08
N LYS A 164 4.80 -32.56 -4.17
CA LYS A 164 5.62 -32.62 -5.39
C LYS A 164 5.97 -31.23 -5.92
N ARG A 165 5.00 -30.31 -5.97
CA ARG A 165 5.22 -28.94 -6.46
C ARG A 165 6.07 -28.11 -5.50
N PHE A 166 5.84 -28.24 -4.20
CA PHE A 166 6.65 -27.62 -3.16
C PHE A 166 8.12 -28.04 -3.29
N ARG A 167 8.40 -29.35 -3.29
CA ARG A 167 9.76 -29.88 -3.43
C ARG A 167 10.44 -29.44 -4.73
N ALA A 168 9.70 -29.38 -5.84
CA ALA A 168 10.24 -28.87 -7.10
C ALA A 168 10.64 -27.39 -7.03
N LEU A 169 9.82 -26.54 -6.37
CA LEU A 169 10.14 -25.14 -6.15
C LEU A 169 11.37 -24.98 -5.24
N VAL A 170 11.43 -25.75 -4.14
CA VAL A 170 12.57 -25.77 -3.22
C VAL A 170 13.85 -26.19 -3.96
N ALA A 171 13.80 -27.26 -4.76
CA ALA A 171 14.93 -27.74 -5.54
C ALA A 171 15.44 -26.67 -6.53
N GLY A 172 14.54 -25.96 -7.22
CA GLY A 172 14.91 -24.87 -8.13
C GLY A 172 15.60 -23.70 -7.41
N LEU A 173 15.13 -23.34 -6.21
CA LEU A 173 15.77 -22.31 -5.39
C LEU A 173 17.11 -22.79 -4.81
N LYS A 174 17.22 -24.04 -4.36
CA LYS A 174 18.49 -24.66 -3.94
C LYS A 174 19.50 -24.70 -5.08
N GLN A 175 19.08 -24.94 -6.33
CA GLN A 175 19.97 -24.87 -7.49
C GLN A 175 20.52 -23.45 -7.72
N ARG A 176 19.70 -22.42 -7.47
CA ARG A 176 20.08 -21.00 -7.67
C ARG A 176 20.97 -20.46 -6.54
N PHE A 177 20.67 -20.79 -5.29
CA PHE A 177 21.34 -20.23 -4.11
C PHE A 177 22.34 -21.18 -3.44
N GLY A 178 22.34 -22.46 -3.82
CA GLY A 178 23.29 -23.46 -3.34
C GLY A 178 23.32 -23.58 -1.81
N ALA A 179 24.55 -23.63 -1.28
CA ALA A 179 24.82 -23.80 0.15
C ALA A 179 24.20 -22.72 1.06
N LEU A 180 23.79 -21.58 0.51
CA LEU A 180 23.10 -20.53 1.27
C LEU A 180 21.72 -20.98 1.80
N LEU A 181 21.17 -22.08 1.26
CA LEU A 181 19.91 -22.67 1.70
C LEU A 181 20.09 -24.01 2.43
N ASP A 182 21.31 -24.39 2.84
CA ASP A 182 21.55 -25.67 3.53
C ASP A 182 20.87 -25.74 4.90
N SER A 183 20.65 -24.59 5.55
CA SER A 183 19.95 -24.49 6.83
C SER A 183 18.43 -24.49 6.71
N TYR A 184 17.88 -24.45 5.50
CA TYR A 184 16.45 -24.45 5.27
C TYR A 184 15.87 -25.86 5.44
N ASP A 185 14.98 -26.01 6.42
CA ASP A 185 14.32 -27.27 6.77
C ASP A 185 13.02 -27.45 5.96
N GLU A 186 13.17 -28.14 4.84
CA GLU A 186 12.08 -28.45 3.90
C GLU A 186 10.98 -29.32 4.53
N GLU A 187 11.35 -30.30 5.35
CA GLU A 187 10.39 -31.22 5.99
C GLU A 187 9.57 -30.50 7.05
N LYS A 188 10.19 -29.59 7.81
CA LYS A 188 9.49 -28.78 8.81
C LYS A 188 8.42 -27.90 8.17
N GLU A 189 8.75 -27.18 7.09
CA GLU A 189 7.77 -26.31 6.43
C GLU A 189 6.66 -27.12 5.76
N LEU A 190 7.00 -28.26 5.14
CA LEU A 190 6.01 -29.17 4.57
C LEU A 190 5.06 -29.75 5.63
N ALA A 191 5.58 -30.18 6.78
CA ALA A 191 4.79 -30.65 7.91
C ALA A 191 3.84 -29.55 8.44
N TYR A 192 4.33 -28.31 8.56
CA TYR A 192 3.49 -27.18 8.92
C TYR A 192 2.30 -27.00 7.96
N PHE A 193 2.53 -27.07 6.65
CA PHE A 193 1.45 -26.96 5.67
C PHE A 193 0.43 -28.09 5.78
N LYS A 194 0.88 -29.32 6.08
CA LYS A 194 -0.01 -30.46 6.27
C LYS A 194 -0.95 -30.26 7.46
N ASP A 195 -0.40 -29.75 8.57
CA ASP A 195 -1.15 -29.50 9.80
C ASP A 195 -2.09 -28.29 9.68
N ILE A 196 -1.69 -27.25 8.96
CA ILE A 196 -2.48 -26.01 8.86
C ILE A 196 -3.56 -26.06 7.76
N ALA A 197 -3.46 -26.98 6.79
CA ALA A 197 -4.41 -27.07 5.66
C ALA A 197 -5.89 -27.16 6.11
N PRO A 198 -6.28 -28.02 7.08
CA PRO A 198 -7.64 -28.06 7.59
C PRO A 198 -8.11 -26.76 8.24
N VAL A 199 -7.18 -25.99 8.83
CA VAL A 199 -7.46 -24.72 9.51
C VAL A 199 -7.65 -23.58 8.51
N VAL A 200 -6.94 -23.61 7.38
CA VAL A 200 -7.08 -22.62 6.30
C VAL A 200 -8.36 -22.84 5.50
N LYS A 201 -8.74 -24.11 5.27
CA LYS A 201 -9.86 -24.50 4.39
C LYS A 201 -11.17 -23.71 4.61
N PRO A 202 -11.64 -23.44 5.84
CA PRO A 202 -12.88 -22.67 6.08
C PRO A 202 -12.85 -21.21 5.58
N TYR A 203 -11.67 -20.62 5.41
CA TYR A 203 -11.52 -19.26 4.91
C TYR A 203 -11.52 -19.21 3.37
N VAL A 204 -11.31 -20.33 2.68
CA VAL A 204 -11.04 -20.34 1.25
C VAL A 204 -12.32 -20.23 0.44
N VAL A 205 -12.34 -19.29 -0.52
CA VAL A 205 -13.44 -19.11 -1.48
C VAL A 205 -12.94 -19.02 -2.91
N ASN A 206 -13.81 -19.39 -3.85
CA ASN A 206 -13.63 -19.00 -5.24
C ASN A 206 -13.99 -17.52 -5.40
N ALA A 207 -12.98 -16.64 -5.30
CA ALA A 207 -13.19 -15.19 -5.21
C ALA A 207 -13.90 -14.56 -6.42
N ILE A 208 -13.84 -15.16 -7.61
CA ILE A 208 -14.47 -14.61 -8.82
C ILE A 208 -16.01 -14.63 -8.72
N PRO A 209 -16.68 -15.81 -8.63
CA PRO A 209 -18.13 -15.85 -8.44
C PRO A 209 -18.54 -15.17 -7.13
N TRP A 210 -17.74 -15.28 -6.06
CA TRP A 210 -18.00 -14.61 -4.80
C TRP A 210 -18.10 -13.08 -4.98
N MET A 211 -17.11 -12.44 -5.62
CA MET A 211 -17.13 -11.00 -5.85
C MET A 211 -18.20 -10.60 -6.88
N ASN A 212 -18.44 -11.43 -7.89
CA ASN A 212 -19.48 -11.17 -8.88
C ASN A 212 -20.89 -11.10 -8.25
N GLU A 213 -21.21 -12.02 -7.33
CA GLU A 213 -22.47 -12.02 -6.59
C GLU A 213 -22.66 -10.70 -5.82
N ARG A 214 -21.66 -10.25 -5.06
CA ARG A 214 -21.73 -8.98 -4.32
C ARG A 214 -21.89 -7.76 -5.24
N GLN A 215 -21.26 -7.80 -6.42
CA GLN A 215 -21.43 -6.74 -7.44
C GLN A 215 -22.84 -6.72 -8.05
N LEU A 216 -23.47 -7.90 -8.23
CA LEU A 216 -24.85 -8.03 -8.72
C LEU A 216 -25.88 -7.58 -7.66
N GLU A 217 -25.59 -7.85 -6.39
CA GLU A 217 -26.37 -7.37 -5.24
C GLU A 217 -26.19 -5.86 -4.97
N ASN A 218 -25.34 -5.17 -5.75
CA ASN A 218 -25.00 -3.76 -5.58
C ASN A 218 -24.47 -3.42 -4.18
N LYS A 219 -23.70 -4.34 -3.59
CA LYS A 219 -22.98 -4.11 -2.33
C LYS A 219 -21.99 -2.94 -2.47
N ARG A 220 -21.78 -2.23 -1.37
CA ARG A 220 -20.75 -1.18 -1.25
C ARG A 220 -19.41 -1.87 -1.00
N ILE A 221 -18.55 -1.87 -2.02
CA ILE A 221 -17.26 -2.54 -1.99
C ILE A 221 -16.17 -1.47 -1.86
N LEU A 222 -15.38 -1.55 -0.79
CA LEU A 222 -14.20 -0.73 -0.58
C LEU A 222 -12.94 -1.53 -0.91
N VAL A 223 -12.17 -1.07 -1.89
CA VAL A 223 -10.89 -1.68 -2.24
C VAL A 223 -9.77 -0.94 -1.52
N GLU A 224 -9.02 -1.68 -0.72
CA GLU A 224 -7.88 -1.19 0.04
C GLU A 224 -6.58 -1.47 -0.74
N GLY A 225 -5.96 -0.42 -1.26
CA GLY A 225 -4.65 -0.48 -1.89
C GLY A 225 -3.53 -0.65 -0.87
N ALA A 226 -2.58 -1.54 -1.16
CA ALA A 226 -1.31 -1.62 -0.44
C ALA A 226 -0.24 -0.77 -1.14
N ASN A 227 0.76 -0.28 -0.39
CA ASN A 227 1.83 0.56 -0.94
C ASN A 227 1.27 1.79 -1.69
N ALA A 228 1.92 2.24 -2.75
CA ALA A 228 1.52 3.42 -3.51
C ALA A 228 2.07 3.36 -4.93
N LEU A 229 1.58 4.23 -5.82
CA LEU A 229 1.90 4.13 -7.24
C LEU A 229 3.39 4.26 -7.55
N MET A 230 4.15 5.11 -6.86
CA MET A 230 5.57 5.25 -7.18
C MET A 230 6.42 4.05 -6.72
N LEU A 231 5.78 3.07 -6.07
CA LEU A 231 6.30 1.74 -5.77
C LEU A 231 5.69 0.65 -6.69
N ASP A 232 4.88 1.00 -7.68
CA ASP A 232 4.35 0.06 -8.67
C ASP A 232 5.48 -0.58 -9.47
N LEU A 233 5.36 -1.88 -9.78
CA LEU A 233 6.37 -2.62 -10.52
C LEU A 233 6.67 -2.02 -11.90
N ASP A 234 5.66 -1.48 -12.58
CA ASP A 234 5.78 -0.95 -13.93
C ASP A 234 5.92 0.58 -13.94
N TYR A 235 5.15 1.27 -13.09
CA TYR A 235 5.02 2.74 -13.14
C TYR A 235 5.80 3.50 -12.05
N GLY A 236 6.46 2.77 -11.15
CA GLY A 236 7.27 3.34 -10.07
C GLY A 236 8.72 3.58 -10.46
N THR A 237 9.55 3.88 -9.46
CA THR A 237 10.99 4.12 -9.63
C THR A 237 11.81 2.83 -9.74
N TYR A 238 11.54 1.99 -10.74
CA TYR A 238 12.22 0.69 -10.92
C TYR A 238 13.76 0.84 -10.95
N PRO A 239 14.53 0.01 -10.20
CA PRO A 239 14.12 -1.18 -9.47
C PRO A 239 13.71 -0.94 -8.00
N TYR A 240 13.64 0.31 -7.55
CA TYR A 240 13.27 0.68 -6.18
C TYR A 240 11.75 0.72 -5.99
N VAL A 241 11.12 -0.42 -6.24
CA VAL A 241 9.66 -0.62 -6.27
C VAL A 241 9.30 -1.93 -5.55
N THR A 242 8.00 -2.17 -5.34
CA THR A 242 7.52 -3.49 -4.94
C THR A 242 7.32 -4.40 -6.16
N SER A 243 6.94 -5.65 -5.93
CA SER A 243 6.76 -6.66 -7.00
C SER A 243 5.30 -6.87 -7.40
N SER A 244 4.41 -5.97 -6.95
CA SER A 244 3.00 -5.93 -7.33
C SER A 244 2.67 -4.64 -8.08
N ASN A 245 1.59 -4.69 -8.87
CA ASN A 245 0.98 -3.49 -9.42
C ASN A 245 0.13 -2.83 -8.32
N THR A 246 0.59 -1.68 -7.83
CA THR A 246 -0.02 -0.93 -6.74
C THR A 246 -1.08 0.06 -7.22
N GLY A 247 -1.10 0.37 -8.52
CA GLY A 247 -2.13 1.20 -9.15
C GLY A 247 -3.46 0.49 -9.41
N ILE A 248 -4.36 1.17 -10.15
CA ILE A 248 -5.73 0.72 -10.45
C ILE A 248 -5.76 -0.60 -11.24
N GLY A 249 -4.75 -0.87 -12.06
CA GLY A 249 -4.59 -2.16 -12.76
C GLY A 249 -4.51 -3.36 -11.80
N GLY A 250 -3.91 -3.17 -10.62
CA GLY A 250 -3.85 -4.18 -9.56
C GLY A 250 -5.23 -4.54 -9.00
N VAL A 251 -6.17 -3.59 -9.00
CA VAL A 251 -7.55 -3.83 -8.55
C VAL A 251 -8.26 -4.82 -9.47
N PHE A 252 -8.17 -4.61 -10.78
CA PHE A 252 -8.83 -5.48 -11.78
C PHE A 252 -8.23 -6.87 -11.81
N THR A 253 -6.89 -6.96 -11.85
CA THR A 253 -6.18 -8.24 -11.87
C THR A 253 -6.31 -9.01 -10.54
N GLY A 254 -6.53 -8.31 -9.42
CA GLY A 254 -6.63 -8.90 -8.09
C GLY A 254 -8.04 -9.36 -7.68
N LEU A 255 -9.10 -8.65 -8.10
CA LEU A 255 -10.44 -8.79 -7.51
C LEU A 255 -11.57 -9.16 -8.46
N ALA A 256 -11.35 -9.22 -9.78
CA ALA A 256 -12.42 -9.45 -10.77
C ALA A 256 -13.60 -8.45 -10.64
N ILE A 257 -13.28 -7.20 -10.31
CA ILE A 257 -14.22 -6.09 -10.26
C ILE A 257 -14.48 -5.57 -11.68
N SER A 258 -15.74 -5.28 -12.01
CA SER A 258 -16.09 -4.64 -13.27
C SER A 258 -15.65 -3.17 -13.25
N PRO A 259 -14.94 -2.68 -14.29
CA PRO A 259 -14.61 -1.26 -14.39
C PRO A 259 -15.84 -0.35 -14.40
N PHE A 260 -16.99 -0.84 -14.87
CA PHE A 260 -18.25 -0.09 -14.92
C PHE A 260 -18.94 0.06 -13.55
N LYS A 261 -18.45 -0.64 -12.52
CA LYS A 261 -18.98 -0.55 -11.14
C LYS A 261 -18.17 0.39 -10.25
N ILE A 262 -17.03 0.89 -10.73
CA ILE A 262 -16.24 1.88 -10.00
C ILE A 262 -16.99 3.21 -9.98
N ARG A 263 -17.17 3.76 -8.78
CA ARG A 263 -17.81 5.06 -8.53
C ARG A 263 -16.81 6.11 -8.11
N GLU A 264 -15.83 5.72 -7.30
CA GLU A 264 -14.83 6.63 -6.76
C GLU A 264 -13.46 5.94 -6.73
N ILE A 265 -12.43 6.64 -7.20
CA ILE A 265 -11.03 6.27 -7.05
C ILE A 265 -10.36 7.41 -6.28
N THR A 266 -10.10 7.19 -4.99
CA THR A 266 -9.48 8.18 -4.11
C THR A 266 -7.97 7.97 -4.06
N GLY A 267 -7.23 8.97 -4.53
CA GLY A 267 -5.77 9.04 -4.36
C GLY A 267 -5.43 9.66 -3.01
N VAL A 268 -4.70 8.93 -2.16
CA VAL A 268 -4.22 9.44 -0.87
C VAL A 268 -2.86 10.09 -1.09
N VAL A 269 -2.79 11.38 -0.81
CA VAL A 269 -1.64 12.26 -1.06
C VAL A 269 -1.26 12.89 0.26
N LYS A 270 -0.02 12.76 0.68
CA LYS A 270 0.50 13.51 1.82
C LYS A 270 0.86 14.93 1.37
N ALA A 271 0.62 15.94 2.22
CA ALA A 271 0.92 17.35 1.94
C ALA A 271 2.42 17.66 1.70
N TYR A 272 3.27 16.67 1.87
CA TYR A 272 4.69 16.64 1.55
C TYR A 272 5.04 15.22 1.10
N THR A 273 6.23 15.00 0.57
CA THR A 273 6.62 13.68 0.05
C THR A 273 7.51 12.95 1.04
N THR A 274 7.28 11.64 1.21
CA THR A 274 8.16 10.77 1.99
C THR A 274 8.53 9.52 1.22
N ARG A 275 9.71 8.97 1.51
CA ARG A 275 10.18 7.74 0.89
C ARG A 275 10.97 6.88 1.87
N VAL A 276 10.75 5.56 1.79
CA VAL A 276 11.52 4.55 2.54
C VAL A 276 12.34 3.73 1.54
N GLY A 277 13.60 3.46 1.86
CA GLY A 277 14.51 2.70 1.00
C GLY A 277 15.38 3.54 0.07
N GLY A 278 16.14 2.84 -0.77
CA GLY A 278 17.09 3.44 -1.72
C GLY A 278 16.39 4.05 -2.95
N GLY A 279 17.15 4.70 -3.84
CA GLY A 279 16.68 5.26 -5.13
C GLY A 279 16.50 6.79 -5.16
N PRO A 280 16.15 7.40 -6.30
CA PRO A 280 16.06 8.85 -6.44
C PRO A 280 14.87 9.45 -5.67
N PHE A 281 15.04 10.70 -5.22
CA PHE A 281 13.97 11.46 -4.57
C PHE A 281 14.19 12.96 -4.88
N PRO A 282 13.63 13.48 -6.00
CA PRO A 282 13.98 14.81 -6.51
C PRO A 282 13.72 15.94 -5.52
N THR A 283 12.64 15.86 -4.75
CA THR A 283 12.25 16.90 -3.79
C THR A 283 12.81 16.71 -2.38
N GLU A 284 13.73 15.74 -2.20
CA GLU A 284 14.33 15.47 -0.89
C GLU A 284 14.97 16.72 -0.28
N GLN A 285 14.69 16.95 1.00
CA GLN A 285 15.29 18.02 1.78
C GLN A 285 16.32 17.42 2.75
N LEU A 286 17.60 17.70 2.50
CA LEU A 286 18.71 17.32 3.39
C LEU A 286 19.12 18.50 4.29
N ASN A 287 18.13 19.26 4.75
CA ASN A 287 18.27 20.48 5.54
C ASN A 287 17.22 20.52 6.66
N GLU A 288 17.15 21.64 7.37
CA GLU A 288 16.23 21.86 8.52
C GLU A 288 14.75 21.63 8.16
N ILE A 289 14.33 21.88 6.92
CA ILE A 289 12.97 21.57 6.48
C ILE A 289 12.73 20.06 6.47
N GLY A 290 13.67 19.29 5.93
CA GLY A 290 13.58 17.83 5.92
C GLY A 290 13.51 17.25 7.33
N GLU A 291 14.29 17.82 8.26
CA GLU A 291 14.25 17.46 9.67
C GLU A 291 12.93 17.84 10.34
N HIS A 292 12.40 19.04 10.06
CA HIS A 292 11.07 19.46 10.52
C HIS A 292 9.99 18.49 10.07
N LEU A 293 9.90 18.22 8.77
CA LEU A 293 8.91 17.30 8.19
C LEU A 293 9.02 15.89 8.79
N GLN A 294 10.26 15.41 9.01
CA GLN A 294 10.50 14.10 9.62
C GLN A 294 10.05 14.06 11.09
N ASN A 295 10.42 15.07 11.89
CA ASN A 295 10.18 15.10 13.33
C ASN A 295 8.70 15.36 13.65
N VAL A 296 8.12 16.41 13.06
CA VAL A 296 6.71 16.79 13.29
C VAL A 296 5.78 15.74 12.70
N GLY A 297 6.09 15.26 11.50
CA GLY A 297 5.34 14.19 10.82
C GLY A 297 5.49 12.79 11.43
N ARG A 298 6.39 12.62 12.41
CA ARG A 298 6.78 11.35 13.03
C ARG A 298 7.12 10.28 11.99
N GLU A 299 7.95 10.66 11.03
CA GLU A 299 8.25 9.84 9.86
C GLU A 299 9.30 8.77 10.14
N VAL A 300 8.88 7.78 10.94
CA VAL A 300 9.64 6.59 11.30
C VAL A 300 8.76 5.36 11.08
N GLY A 301 9.33 4.31 10.46
CA GLY A 301 8.62 3.05 10.23
C GLY A 301 8.30 2.33 11.54
N VAL A 302 7.03 1.96 11.75
CA VAL A 302 6.56 1.35 13.01
C VAL A 302 7.19 -0.02 13.24
N THR A 303 7.32 -0.84 12.20
CA THR A 303 7.90 -2.20 12.29
C THR A 303 9.43 -2.20 12.20
N THR A 304 9.99 -1.34 11.34
CA THR A 304 11.44 -1.39 11.01
C THR A 304 12.27 -0.39 11.81
N GLY A 305 11.66 0.61 12.42
CA GLY A 305 12.34 1.75 13.06
C GLY A 305 13.10 2.65 12.08
N ARG A 306 13.02 2.42 10.76
CA ARG A 306 13.77 3.20 9.76
C ARG A 306 13.16 4.59 9.61
N LYS A 307 14.01 5.62 9.71
CA LYS A 307 13.65 7.00 9.38
C LYS A 307 13.29 7.11 7.90
N ARG A 308 12.22 7.82 7.58
CA ARG A 308 11.84 8.10 6.19
C ARG A 308 12.55 9.35 5.69
N ARG A 309 12.95 9.33 4.43
CA ARG A 309 13.43 10.51 3.71
C ARG A 309 12.25 11.44 3.47
N CYS A 310 12.43 12.74 3.68
CA CYS A 310 11.37 13.73 3.61
C CYS A 310 11.71 14.84 2.63
N GLY A 311 10.70 15.35 1.93
CA GLY A 311 10.86 16.35 0.89
C GLY A 311 9.55 17.09 0.63
N TRP A 312 9.64 18.17 -0.14
CA TRP A 312 8.46 18.94 -0.53
C TRP A 312 7.47 18.12 -1.36
N LEU A 313 6.22 18.58 -1.44
CA LEU A 313 5.23 17.97 -2.32
C LEU A 313 5.72 18.06 -3.78
N ASP A 314 5.64 16.93 -4.47
CA ASP A 314 6.02 16.82 -5.86
C ASP A 314 4.77 16.67 -6.74
N LEU A 315 4.41 17.74 -7.45
CA LEU A 315 3.22 17.75 -8.30
C LEU A 315 3.46 17.07 -9.65
N VAL A 316 4.72 16.95 -10.10
CA VAL A 316 5.06 16.16 -11.30
C VAL A 316 4.79 14.68 -11.02
N VAL A 317 5.18 14.19 -9.84
CA VAL A 317 4.82 12.85 -9.34
C VAL A 317 3.32 12.67 -9.24
N LEU A 318 2.61 13.64 -8.66
CA LEU A 318 1.17 13.52 -8.49
C LEU A 318 0.43 13.52 -9.84
N LYS A 319 0.88 14.33 -10.80
CA LYS A 319 0.36 14.35 -12.19
C LYS A 319 0.60 13.01 -12.89
N HIS A 320 1.80 12.43 -12.77
CA HIS A 320 2.08 11.06 -13.22
C HIS A 320 1.11 10.06 -12.60
N SER A 321 0.87 10.21 -11.30
CA SER A 321 -0.01 9.33 -10.55
C SER A 321 -1.47 9.39 -10.96
N MET A 322 -1.94 10.62 -11.22
CA MET A 322 -3.24 10.90 -11.77
C MET A 322 -3.44 10.29 -13.17
N MET A 323 -2.42 10.35 -14.04
CA MET A 323 -2.49 9.79 -15.39
C MET A 323 -2.65 8.26 -15.41
N VAL A 324 -2.08 7.55 -14.43
CA VAL A 324 -2.18 6.09 -14.34
C VAL A 324 -3.47 5.64 -13.65
N ASN A 325 -3.85 6.30 -12.55
CA ASN A 325 -4.93 5.82 -11.70
C ASN A 325 -6.27 6.53 -11.93
N HIS A 326 -6.29 7.63 -12.68
CA HIS A 326 -7.50 8.41 -12.99
C HIS A 326 -8.33 8.74 -11.74
N TYR A 327 -7.68 9.29 -10.72
CA TYR A 327 -8.33 9.60 -9.45
C TYR A 327 -9.55 10.50 -9.68
N THR A 328 -10.69 10.11 -9.11
CA THR A 328 -11.91 10.94 -9.15
C THR A 328 -11.92 11.95 -8.00
N SER A 329 -11.13 11.70 -6.95
CA SER A 329 -11.02 12.50 -5.75
C SER A 329 -9.65 12.29 -5.10
N ILE A 330 -9.17 13.30 -4.38
CA ILE A 330 -7.94 13.23 -3.59
C ILE A 330 -8.27 13.37 -2.09
N ASN A 331 -7.57 12.57 -1.29
CA ASN A 331 -7.47 12.76 0.15
C ASN A 331 -6.09 13.34 0.47
N LEU A 332 -6.04 14.63 0.83
CA LEU A 332 -4.81 15.31 1.22
C LEU A 332 -4.56 15.10 2.71
N THR A 333 -3.51 14.40 3.10
CA THR A 333 -3.24 14.05 4.50
C THR A 333 -2.07 14.84 5.07
N LYS A 334 -2.02 14.88 6.41
CA LYS A 334 -0.93 15.50 7.18
C LYS A 334 -0.70 16.96 6.82
N LEU A 335 -1.77 17.70 6.52
CA LEU A 335 -1.66 19.14 6.24
C LEU A 335 -1.18 19.91 7.47
N ASP A 336 -1.53 19.44 8.66
CA ASP A 336 -1.12 19.97 9.97
C ASP A 336 0.41 19.98 10.19
N ILE A 337 1.16 19.19 9.42
CA ILE A 337 2.62 19.14 9.52
C ILE A 337 3.28 20.37 8.89
N LEU A 338 2.55 21.09 8.03
CA LEU A 338 3.01 22.33 7.41
C LEU A 338 2.72 23.57 8.28
N ASP A 339 2.01 23.40 9.41
CA ASP A 339 1.77 24.48 10.36
C ASP A 339 3.09 25.16 10.78
N ASN A 340 3.07 26.49 10.86
CA ASN A 340 4.17 27.35 11.29
C ASN A 340 5.36 27.45 10.33
N LEU A 341 5.30 26.84 9.14
CA LEU A 341 6.26 27.15 8.09
C LEU A 341 5.93 28.54 7.50
N PRO A 342 6.93 29.43 7.31
CA PRO A 342 6.67 30.74 6.71
C PRO A 342 6.38 30.64 5.20
N GLU A 343 6.99 29.65 4.55
CA GLU A 343 6.85 29.39 3.12
C GLU A 343 6.79 27.88 2.88
N ILE A 344 6.01 27.47 1.88
CA ILE A 344 5.86 26.09 1.46
C ILE A 344 6.23 26.00 -0.01
N LYS A 345 7.11 25.07 -0.38
CA LYS A 345 7.49 24.85 -1.77
C LYS A 345 6.78 23.63 -2.35
N VAL A 346 6.41 23.71 -3.62
CA VAL A 346 5.83 22.61 -4.39
C VAL A 346 6.56 22.47 -5.71
N ALA A 347 7.03 21.26 -6.06
CA ALA A 347 7.70 21.05 -7.32
C ALA A 347 6.68 20.94 -8.45
N VAL A 348 6.79 21.82 -9.46
CA VAL A 348 5.82 21.96 -10.57
C VAL A 348 6.37 21.45 -11.90
N ALA A 349 7.69 21.38 -12.02
CA ALA A 349 8.39 20.85 -13.18
C ALA A 349 9.76 20.31 -12.75
N TYR A 350 10.44 19.62 -13.65
CA TYR A 350 11.81 19.21 -13.48
C TYR A 350 12.69 19.86 -14.54
N ARG A 351 13.87 20.31 -14.14
CA ARG A 351 14.92 20.78 -15.02
C ARG A 351 15.95 19.69 -15.24
N LEU A 352 16.17 19.35 -16.50
CA LEU A 352 17.20 18.42 -16.94
C LEU A 352 18.60 19.06 -16.87
N PRO A 353 19.68 18.25 -16.86
CA PRO A 353 21.05 18.78 -16.82
C PRO A 353 21.44 19.71 -17.98
N ASP A 354 20.74 19.63 -19.12
CA ASP A 354 20.93 20.51 -20.27
C ASP A 354 20.12 21.82 -20.17
N GLY A 355 19.38 22.01 -19.07
CA GLY A 355 18.53 23.18 -18.82
C GLY A 355 17.09 23.03 -19.33
N THR A 356 16.75 21.96 -20.04
CA THR A 356 15.39 21.72 -20.55
C THR A 356 14.43 21.45 -19.40
N GLU A 357 13.27 22.11 -19.38
CA GLU A 357 12.21 21.85 -18.41
C GLU A 357 11.21 20.82 -18.95
N ILE A 358 10.86 19.86 -18.11
CA ILE A 358 9.87 18.81 -18.38
C ILE A 358 8.82 18.80 -17.27
N ASP A 359 7.59 18.48 -17.61
CA ASP A 359 6.45 18.39 -16.70
C ASP A 359 5.93 16.94 -16.53
N ALA A 360 6.74 15.97 -17.00
CA ALA A 360 6.46 14.55 -16.94
C ALA A 360 7.54 13.81 -16.14
N PHE A 361 7.15 12.76 -15.43
CA PHE A 361 8.07 11.94 -14.64
C PHE A 361 8.91 11.04 -15.56
N PRO A 362 10.25 11.19 -15.59
CA PRO A 362 11.09 10.40 -16.49
C PRO A 362 11.29 8.96 -15.96
N PRO A 363 11.28 7.94 -16.83
CA PRO A 363 11.52 6.55 -16.42
C PRO A 363 12.99 6.25 -16.13
N ASP A 364 13.92 7.05 -16.66
CA ASP A 364 15.36 6.83 -16.49
C ASP A 364 15.84 7.32 -15.11
N LEU A 365 16.24 6.37 -14.25
CA LEU A 365 16.79 6.68 -12.93
C LEU A 365 18.07 7.53 -12.99
N SER A 366 18.87 7.40 -14.05
CA SER A 366 20.11 8.17 -14.21
C SER A 366 19.80 9.66 -14.44
N ILE A 367 18.68 9.94 -15.11
CA ILE A 367 18.11 11.28 -15.26
C ILE A 367 17.52 11.72 -13.92
N LEU A 368 16.64 10.92 -13.29
CA LEU A 368 16.01 11.24 -11.99
C LEU A 368 17.00 11.56 -10.86
N LYS A 369 18.23 11.03 -10.91
CA LYS A 369 19.29 11.35 -9.93
C LYS A 369 19.91 12.74 -10.11
N LYS A 370 19.76 13.32 -11.29
CA LYS A 370 20.41 14.57 -11.70
C LYS A 370 19.42 15.68 -12.01
N ILE A 371 18.11 15.38 -12.05
CA ILE A 371 17.09 16.41 -12.26
C ILE A 371 17.04 17.37 -11.08
N GLU A 372 16.76 18.62 -11.39
CA GLU A 372 16.52 19.65 -10.41
C GLU A 372 15.03 19.99 -10.39
N PRO A 373 14.33 19.88 -9.23
CA PRO A 373 12.94 20.31 -9.15
C PRO A 373 12.83 21.83 -9.31
N VAL A 374 11.92 22.27 -10.17
CA VAL A 374 11.49 23.67 -10.27
C VAL A 374 10.35 23.88 -9.28
N TYR A 375 10.56 24.76 -8.32
CA TYR A 375 9.61 25.01 -7.24
C TYR A 375 8.80 26.28 -7.49
N GLU A 376 7.50 26.22 -7.18
CA GLU A 376 6.76 27.42 -6.78
C GLU A 376 6.72 27.52 -5.25
N THR A 377 6.81 28.75 -4.77
CA THR A 377 6.75 29.08 -3.34
C THR A 377 5.39 29.69 -3.03
N LEU A 378 4.68 29.05 -2.09
CA LEU A 378 3.41 29.51 -1.57
C LEU A 378 3.61 30.04 -0.15
N PRO A 379 2.83 31.06 0.28
CA PRO A 379 2.86 31.51 1.67
C PRO A 379 2.41 30.37 2.59
N GLY A 380 3.13 30.15 3.68
CA GLY A 380 2.68 29.26 4.74
C GLY A 380 1.77 29.98 5.74
N TRP A 381 1.34 29.27 6.78
CA TRP A 381 0.45 29.82 7.81
C TRP A 381 1.03 29.62 9.22
N SER A 382 0.81 30.60 10.08
CA SER A 382 1.33 30.63 11.46
C SER A 382 0.25 30.36 12.51
N SER A 383 -0.57 29.34 12.27
CA SER A 383 -1.61 28.89 13.20
C SER A 383 -1.74 27.38 13.12
N SER A 384 -2.19 26.74 14.21
CA SER A 384 -2.44 25.31 14.14
C SER A 384 -3.80 25.02 13.55
N ILE A 385 -3.84 24.11 12.58
CA ILE A 385 -5.09 23.59 12.00
C ILE A 385 -5.53 22.27 12.64
N ALA A 386 -4.79 21.80 13.65
CA ALA A 386 -5.06 20.54 14.31
C ALA A 386 -6.45 20.53 14.96
N ASN A 387 -7.20 19.44 14.76
CA ASN A 387 -8.54 19.23 15.31
C ASN A 387 -9.63 20.18 14.78
N LEU A 388 -9.37 20.94 13.71
CA LEU A 388 -10.46 21.61 13.00
C LEU A 388 -11.48 20.58 12.50
N THR A 389 -12.74 20.98 12.46
CA THR A 389 -13.87 20.12 12.07
C THR A 389 -14.60 20.61 10.82
N SER A 390 -14.32 21.84 10.37
CA SER A 390 -14.84 22.40 9.12
C SER A 390 -13.71 22.86 8.20
N TYR A 391 -13.90 22.66 6.89
CA TYR A 391 -13.02 23.24 5.87
C TYR A 391 -13.02 24.77 5.92
N ASP A 392 -14.16 25.37 6.26
CA ASP A 392 -14.31 26.83 6.29
C ASP A 392 -13.46 27.51 7.36
N ASP A 393 -13.06 26.76 8.39
CA ASP A 393 -12.20 27.25 9.48
C ASP A 393 -10.71 27.23 9.13
N LEU A 394 -10.32 26.66 7.98
CA LEU A 394 -8.92 26.67 7.55
C LEU A 394 -8.43 28.11 7.27
N PRO A 395 -7.17 28.43 7.62
CA PRO A 395 -6.51 29.65 7.19
C PRO A 395 -6.57 29.82 5.66
N LYS A 396 -6.60 31.07 5.19
CA LYS A 396 -6.68 31.37 3.76
C LYS A 396 -5.53 30.70 3.00
N GLU A 397 -4.32 30.77 3.53
CA GLU A 397 -3.11 30.22 2.92
C GLU A 397 -3.17 28.68 2.80
N ALA A 398 -3.80 28.01 3.78
CA ALA A 398 -4.02 26.57 3.72
C ALA A 398 -5.06 26.21 2.65
N LYS A 399 -6.12 27.01 2.49
CA LYS A 399 -7.09 26.85 1.39
C LYS A 399 -6.45 27.11 0.03
N ASP A 400 -5.66 28.19 -0.09
CA ASP A 400 -4.92 28.52 -1.31
C ASP A 400 -3.97 27.37 -1.70
N TYR A 401 -3.29 26.73 -0.73
CA TYR A 401 -2.44 25.56 -0.96
C TYR A 401 -3.23 24.38 -1.54
N ILE A 402 -4.40 24.08 -0.98
CA ILE A 402 -5.30 23.01 -1.44
C ILE A 402 -5.78 23.31 -2.87
N GLU A 403 -6.28 24.52 -3.11
CA GLU A 403 -6.79 24.95 -4.41
C GLU A 403 -5.70 24.98 -5.49
N TYR A 404 -4.47 25.33 -5.11
CA TYR A 404 -3.31 25.27 -5.98
C TYR A 404 -3.05 23.83 -6.47
N ILE A 405 -3.06 22.86 -5.56
CA ILE A 405 -2.90 21.43 -5.90
C ILE A 405 -4.04 20.99 -6.83
N GLU A 406 -5.29 21.30 -6.50
CA GLU A 406 -6.47 20.95 -7.32
C GLU A 406 -6.34 21.47 -8.75
N LYS A 407 -5.96 22.75 -8.88
CA LYS A 407 -5.77 23.40 -10.18
C LYS A 407 -4.66 22.75 -11.00
N PHE A 408 -3.55 22.36 -10.35
CA PHE A 408 -2.42 21.74 -11.04
C PHE A 408 -2.75 20.34 -11.56
N ILE A 409 -3.41 19.51 -10.74
CA ILE A 409 -3.65 18.09 -11.06
C ILE A 409 -4.97 17.85 -11.82
N GLY A 410 -5.88 18.83 -11.80
CA GLY A 410 -7.20 18.71 -12.43
C GLY A 410 -8.15 17.76 -11.72
N ALA A 411 -7.96 17.53 -10.42
CA ALA A 411 -8.79 16.66 -9.59
C ALA A 411 -9.15 17.35 -8.28
N ARG A 412 -10.37 17.10 -7.80
CA ARG A 412 -10.88 17.66 -6.54
C ARG A 412 -10.19 16.99 -5.34
N ILE A 413 -9.79 17.78 -4.35
CA ILE A 413 -9.47 17.32 -3.00
C ILE A 413 -10.79 17.24 -2.23
N GLY A 414 -11.35 16.04 -2.13
CA GLY A 414 -12.61 15.78 -1.45
C GLY A 414 -12.48 15.62 0.07
N SER A 415 -11.26 15.42 0.57
CA SER A 415 -11.01 15.33 2.02
C SER A 415 -9.60 15.77 2.41
N VAL A 416 -9.47 16.32 3.62
CA VAL A 416 -8.22 16.89 4.15
C VAL A 416 -7.97 16.42 5.57
N GLY A 417 -6.85 15.74 5.81
CA GLY A 417 -6.40 15.30 7.12
C GLY A 417 -5.64 16.39 7.85
N VAL A 418 -6.13 16.78 9.02
CA VAL A 418 -5.59 17.82 9.91
C VAL A 418 -5.16 17.24 11.27
N GLY A 419 -4.62 16.02 11.23
CA GLY A 419 -4.13 15.32 12.41
C GLY A 419 -4.33 13.80 12.35
N PRO A 420 -3.83 13.07 13.36
CA PRO A 420 -3.78 11.61 13.34
C PRO A 420 -5.10 10.95 13.75
N ALA A 421 -5.92 11.60 14.59
CA ALA A 421 -7.18 11.04 15.08
C ALA A 421 -8.19 10.84 13.95
N ARG A 422 -9.04 9.81 14.06
CA ARG A 422 -10.09 9.48 13.08
C ARG A 422 -10.92 10.71 12.66
N ASP A 423 -11.37 11.49 13.65
CA ASP A 423 -12.25 12.64 13.47
C ASP A 423 -11.53 13.89 12.91
N ASN A 424 -10.19 13.90 12.86
CA ASN A 424 -9.41 15.01 12.30
C ASN A 424 -9.34 14.93 10.77
N MET A 425 -10.49 14.73 10.12
CA MET A 425 -10.64 14.65 8.66
C MET A 425 -11.76 15.58 8.22
N LEU A 426 -11.39 16.61 7.47
CA LEU A 426 -12.33 17.55 6.86
C LEU A 426 -12.85 16.96 5.55
N PHE A 427 -14.14 17.05 5.29
CA PHE A 427 -14.75 16.63 4.02
C PHE A 427 -15.25 17.84 3.26
N ARG A 428 -15.11 17.83 1.93
CA ARG A 428 -15.60 18.87 1.03
C ARG A 428 -16.69 18.34 0.11
#